data_AF-A0A534IZQ3-F1
#
_entry.id   AF-A0A534IZQ3-F1
#
_cell.length_a   1.000
_cell.length_b   1.000
_cell.length_c   1.000
_cell.angle_alpha   90.00
_cell.angle_beta   90.00
_cell.angle_gamma   90.00
#
_symmetry.space_group_name_H-M   'P 1'
#
loop_
_entity.id
_entity.type
_entity.pdbx_description
1 polymer ?
#
loop_
_entity_poly.entity_id
_entity_poly.type
_entity_poly.pdbx_seq_one_letter_code
_entity_poly.pdbx_strand_id
1 'polypeptide(L)'
;MVVASGDHGISSEMQDLRESDREVLELLRNEPASAVGFQGLKRRLHLHPEKLSRALRRLERDDLVEKTDLGYRIGERARDLLTPTAMKPAIPSIPILQTFLPPEVDLQELATYLRGKWFGALRWYGLMETSEELTLSWLSEDDAIQIDARLRTGALSIDAHFSEAAQFPAATMAGHELFQHIAQAYGRVRMNG
;
A
#
# COMPACT_ATOMS: atom_id res chain seq x y z
N MET A 1 -34.06 -14.68 35.12
CA MET A 1 -33.40 -13.37 34.97
C MET A 1 -32.80 -13.35 33.58
N VAL A 2 -33.46 -12.68 32.64
CA VAL A 2 -33.05 -12.64 31.23
C VAL A 2 -32.17 -11.41 31.07
N VAL A 3 -30.90 -11.61 30.70
CA VAL A 3 -30.02 -10.50 30.32
C VAL A 3 -30.10 -10.35 28.81
N ALA A 4 -30.45 -9.12 28.42
CA ALA A 4 -30.85 -8.75 27.08
C ALA A 4 -29.69 -8.76 26.08
N SER A 5 -30.09 -9.06 24.86
CA SER A 5 -29.42 -8.98 23.58
C SER A 5 -28.65 -7.66 23.37
N GLY A 6 -27.40 -7.77 22.95
CA GLY A 6 -26.62 -6.67 22.38
C GLY A 6 -25.84 -7.18 21.18
N ASP A 7 -26.53 -7.40 20.06
CA ASP A 7 -25.89 -7.90 18.83
C ASP A 7 -26.50 -7.30 17.54
N HIS A 8 -27.12 -6.12 17.57
CA HIS A 8 -27.81 -5.59 16.39
C HIS A 8 -27.43 -4.13 16.13
N GLY A 9 -26.18 -3.89 15.71
CA GLY A 9 -25.72 -2.58 15.24
C GLY A 9 -24.75 -2.63 14.06
N ILE A 10 -23.90 -3.67 13.98
CA ILE A 10 -22.79 -3.74 13.02
C ILE A 10 -23.25 -4.28 11.64
N SER A 11 -24.29 -5.11 11.61
CA SER A 11 -24.69 -5.87 10.42
C SER A 11 -25.53 -5.09 9.39
N SER A 12 -26.25 -4.04 9.82
CA SER A 12 -27.24 -3.36 8.97
C SER A 12 -26.62 -2.37 7.99
N GLU A 13 -25.65 -1.57 8.42
CA GLU A 13 -25.01 -0.54 7.55
C GLU A 13 -24.05 -1.18 6.53
N MET A 14 -23.36 -2.27 6.89
CA MET A 14 -22.52 -3.04 5.95
C MET A 14 -23.35 -3.83 4.92
N GLN A 15 -24.62 -4.14 5.22
CA GLN A 15 -25.54 -4.77 4.27
C GLN A 15 -25.96 -3.82 3.15
N ASP A 16 -26.08 -2.51 3.44
CA ASP A 16 -26.42 -1.48 2.44
C ASP A 16 -25.24 -1.06 1.54
N LEU A 17 -24.02 -1.47 1.87
CA LEU A 17 -22.85 -1.23 1.02
C LEU A 17 -22.97 -1.97 -0.31
N ARG A 18 -22.54 -1.32 -1.39
CA ARG A 18 -22.46 -2.02 -2.69
C ARG A 18 -21.31 -2.99 -2.67
N GLU A 19 -21.35 -3.98 -3.55
CA GLU A 19 -20.26 -4.97 -3.65
C GLU A 19 -18.88 -4.32 -3.83
N SER A 20 -18.79 -3.30 -4.70
CA SER A 20 -17.55 -2.55 -4.90
C SER A 20 -17.07 -1.78 -3.67
N ASP A 21 -17.97 -1.42 -2.76
CA ASP A 21 -17.59 -0.72 -1.53
C ASP A 21 -16.97 -1.71 -0.54
N ARG A 22 -17.59 -2.89 -0.41
CA ARG A 22 -17.06 -3.98 0.42
C ARG A 22 -15.70 -4.43 -0.09
N GLU A 23 -15.55 -4.63 -1.40
CA GLU A 23 -14.28 -4.98 -2.05
C GLU A 23 -13.17 -3.96 -1.73
N VAL A 24 -13.45 -2.65 -1.81
CA VAL A 24 -12.49 -1.59 -1.47
C VAL A 24 -12.12 -1.64 0.01
N LEU A 25 -13.11 -1.73 0.90
CA LEU A 25 -12.87 -1.76 2.35
C LEU A 25 -12.09 -3.00 2.76
N GLU A 26 -12.41 -4.17 2.20
CA GLU A 26 -11.70 -5.42 2.44
C GLU A 26 -10.23 -5.34 2.04
N LEU A 27 -9.93 -4.74 0.87
CA LEU A 27 -8.55 -4.54 0.44
C LEU A 27 -7.80 -3.61 1.39
N LEU A 28 -8.36 -2.43 1.68
CA LEU A 28 -7.71 -1.45 2.56
C LEU A 28 -7.57 -1.96 4.00
N ARG A 29 -8.49 -2.81 4.47
CA ARG A 29 -8.43 -3.43 5.80
C ARG A 29 -7.21 -4.34 5.95
N ASN A 30 -6.79 -5.03 4.88
CA ASN A 30 -5.61 -5.89 4.93
C ASN A 30 -4.30 -5.08 4.97
N GLU A 31 -4.35 -3.76 4.71
CA GLU A 31 -3.19 -2.87 4.68
C GLU A 31 -3.48 -1.55 5.42
N PRO A 32 -3.86 -1.59 6.71
CA PRO A 32 -4.53 -0.47 7.39
C PRO A 32 -3.63 0.76 7.61
N ALA A 33 -2.31 0.56 7.62
CA ALA A 33 -1.31 1.62 7.74
C ALA A 33 -0.85 2.17 6.38
N SER A 34 -1.12 1.46 5.29
CA SER A 34 -0.67 1.83 3.94
C SER A 34 -1.71 2.67 3.22
N ALA A 35 -1.28 3.75 2.57
CA ALA A 35 -2.10 4.45 1.60
C ALA A 35 -1.92 3.80 0.23
N VAL A 36 -3.00 3.19 -0.28
CA VAL A 36 -3.00 2.54 -1.59
C VAL A 36 -3.33 3.57 -2.67
N GLY A 37 -2.54 3.62 -3.73
CA GLY A 37 -2.79 4.53 -4.85
C GLY A 37 -4.04 4.11 -5.64
N PHE A 38 -4.69 5.08 -6.32
CA PHE A 38 -5.87 4.79 -7.16
C PHE A 38 -5.61 3.69 -8.19
N GLN A 39 -4.45 3.72 -8.85
CA GLN A 39 -4.09 2.69 -9.82
C GLN A 39 -3.86 1.31 -9.17
N GLY A 40 -3.31 1.29 -7.94
CA GLY A 40 -3.14 0.07 -7.15
C GLY A 40 -4.49 -0.57 -6.83
N LEU A 41 -5.43 0.22 -6.31
CA LEU A 41 -6.80 -0.21 -6.05
C LEU A 41 -7.52 -0.69 -7.31
N LYS A 42 -7.44 0.07 -8.40
CA LYS A 42 -8.05 -0.28 -9.68
C LYS A 42 -7.59 -1.64 -10.18
N ARG A 43 -6.30 -1.91 -10.09
CA ARG A 43 -5.70 -3.17 -10.55
C ARG A 43 -6.15 -4.33 -9.68
N ARG A 44 -5.95 -4.25 -8.36
CA ARG A 44 -6.26 -5.34 -7.43
C ARG A 44 -7.74 -5.70 -7.39
N LEU A 45 -8.61 -4.73 -7.58
CA LEU A 45 -10.06 -4.94 -7.57
C LEU A 45 -10.63 -5.26 -8.96
N HIS A 46 -9.83 -5.15 -10.02
CA HIS A 46 -10.25 -5.27 -11.42
C HIS A 46 -11.50 -4.42 -11.77
N LEU A 47 -11.69 -3.28 -11.09
CA LEU A 47 -12.85 -2.41 -11.26
C LEU A 47 -12.62 -1.38 -12.38
N HIS A 48 -13.69 -1.05 -13.12
CA HIS A 48 -13.65 0.06 -14.06
C HIS A 48 -13.34 1.39 -13.33
N PRO A 49 -12.49 2.30 -13.88
CA PRO A 49 -12.08 3.53 -13.19
C PRO A 49 -13.22 4.37 -12.63
N GLU A 50 -14.30 4.52 -13.41
CA GLU A 50 -15.46 5.28 -12.96
C GLU A 50 -16.24 4.59 -11.82
N LYS A 51 -16.27 3.26 -11.81
CA LYS A 51 -16.93 2.48 -10.75
C LYS A 51 -16.15 2.61 -9.45
N LEU A 52 -14.82 2.46 -9.52
CA LEU A 52 -13.93 2.69 -8.38
C LEU A 52 -14.01 4.12 -7.86
N SER A 53 -13.98 5.12 -8.74
CA SER A 53 -14.09 6.52 -8.33
C SER A 53 -15.41 6.81 -7.61
N ARG A 54 -16.52 6.24 -8.10
CA ARG A 54 -17.83 6.37 -7.45
C ARG A 54 -17.91 5.63 -6.11
N ALA A 55 -17.25 4.48 -5.97
CA ALA A 55 -17.16 3.75 -4.70
C ALA A 55 -16.35 4.56 -3.67
N LEU A 56 -15.13 4.98 -4.04
CA LEU A 56 -14.26 5.77 -3.16
C LEU A 56 -14.90 7.06 -2.68
N ARG A 57 -15.55 7.84 -3.57
CA ARG A 57 -16.26 9.06 -3.17
C ARG A 57 -17.43 8.83 -2.21
N ARG A 58 -18.05 7.65 -2.26
CA ARG A 58 -19.16 7.31 -1.34
C ARG A 58 -18.58 6.90 0.01
N LEU A 59 -17.62 5.99 0.01
CA LEU A 59 -16.92 5.56 1.22
C LEU A 59 -16.23 6.73 1.94
N GLU A 60 -15.67 7.68 1.19
CA GLU A 60 -15.08 8.92 1.72
C GLU A 60 -16.13 9.84 2.36
N ARG A 61 -17.31 9.96 1.76
CA ARG A 61 -18.41 10.75 2.34
C ARG A 61 -18.93 10.17 3.65
N ASP A 62 -18.86 8.85 3.78
CA ASP A 62 -19.36 8.11 4.94
C ASP A 62 -18.26 7.89 6.00
N ASP A 63 -17.09 8.55 5.86
CA ASP A 63 -15.90 8.44 6.73
C ASP A 63 -15.32 7.02 6.87
N LEU A 64 -15.66 6.13 5.93
CA LEU A 64 -15.18 4.74 5.91
C LEU A 64 -13.82 4.61 5.21
N VAL A 65 -13.50 5.54 4.30
CA VAL A 65 -12.21 5.65 3.63
C VAL A 65 -11.72 7.08 3.73
N GLU A 66 -10.43 7.26 3.98
CA GLU A 66 -9.79 8.57 3.97
C GLU A 66 -8.94 8.71 2.70
N LYS A 67 -9.13 9.82 1.99
CA LYS A 67 -8.24 10.21 0.90
C LYS A 67 -7.11 11.06 1.47
N THR A 68 -5.88 10.57 1.34
CA THR A 68 -4.67 11.29 1.73
C THR A 68 -3.96 11.81 0.49
N ASP A 69 -2.95 12.65 0.71
CA ASP A 69 -2.05 13.03 -0.38
C ASP A 69 -1.35 11.81 -0.97
N LEU A 70 -1.17 10.72 -0.21
CA LEU A 70 -0.44 9.52 -0.60
C LEU A 70 -1.32 8.47 -1.32
N GLY A 71 -2.64 8.52 -1.14
CA GLY A 71 -3.58 7.56 -1.73
C GLY A 71 -4.88 7.47 -0.94
N TYR A 72 -5.39 6.26 -0.76
CA TYR A 72 -6.59 5.97 0.02
C TYR A 72 -6.25 4.97 1.12
N ARG A 73 -6.80 5.20 2.32
CA ARG A 73 -6.65 4.31 3.48
C ARG A 73 -7.98 4.13 4.20
N ILE A 74 -8.05 3.17 5.12
CA ILE A 74 -9.23 3.02 6.00
C ILE A 74 -9.41 4.29 6.86
N GLY A 75 -10.63 4.81 6.89
CA GLY A 75 -11.04 5.93 7.75
C GLY A 75 -11.35 5.48 9.18
N GLU A 76 -11.34 6.43 10.13
CA GLU A 76 -11.52 6.13 11.57
C GLU A 76 -12.83 5.38 11.86
N ARG A 77 -13.95 5.81 11.24
CA ARG A 77 -15.25 5.14 11.44
C ARG A 77 -15.22 3.68 10.99
N ALA A 78 -14.51 3.37 9.89
CA ALA A 78 -14.35 1.99 9.46
C ALA A 78 -13.48 1.19 10.43
N ARG A 79 -12.46 1.78 11.09
CA ARG A 79 -11.66 1.08 12.11
C ARG A 79 -12.50 0.67 13.32
N ASP A 80 -13.40 1.55 13.75
CA ASP A 80 -14.29 1.28 14.89
C ASP A 80 -15.33 0.20 14.56
N LEU A 81 -15.77 0.13 13.31
CA LEU A 81 -16.76 -0.84 12.84
C LEU A 81 -16.16 -2.21 12.48
N LEU A 82 -14.91 -2.23 12.01
CA LEU A 82 -14.22 -3.45 11.60
C LEU A 82 -13.60 -4.10 12.84
N THR A 83 -14.25 -5.15 13.35
CA THR A 83 -13.66 -6.00 14.38
C THR A 83 -12.28 -6.51 13.92
N PRO A 84 -11.23 -6.50 14.76
CA PRO A 84 -9.93 -7.04 14.40
C PRO A 84 -10.05 -8.54 14.15
N THR A 85 -10.43 -8.91 12.93
CA THR A 85 -10.29 -10.27 12.43
C THR A 85 -8.80 -10.51 12.25
N ALA A 86 -8.33 -11.69 12.67
CA ALA A 86 -6.95 -12.12 12.55
C ALA A 86 -6.35 -11.62 11.23
N MET A 87 -5.43 -10.65 11.33
CA MET A 87 -4.68 -10.13 10.20
C MET A 87 -4.15 -11.34 9.42
N LYS A 88 -4.39 -11.38 8.11
CA LYS A 88 -3.79 -12.43 7.28
C LYS A 88 -2.29 -12.46 7.60
N PRO A 89 -1.70 -13.66 7.82
CA PRO A 89 -0.26 -13.73 8.05
C PRO A 89 0.43 -13.04 6.88
N ALA A 90 1.28 -12.06 7.20
CA ALA A 90 2.01 -11.31 6.20
C ALA A 90 2.80 -12.31 5.33
N ILE A 91 2.71 -12.16 4.00
CA ILE A 91 3.55 -12.95 3.09
C ILE A 91 5.00 -12.71 3.52
N PRO A 92 5.80 -13.77 3.77
CA PRO A 92 7.15 -13.62 4.28
C PRO A 92 7.96 -12.70 3.37
N SER A 93 8.56 -11.69 4.00
CA SER A 93 9.40 -10.69 3.38
C SER A 93 10.80 -11.27 3.19
N ILE A 94 11.31 -11.30 1.96
CA ILE A 94 12.66 -11.77 1.64
C ILE A 94 13.53 -10.55 1.29
N PRO A 95 14.58 -10.25 2.08
CA PRO A 95 15.46 -9.12 1.76
C PRO A 95 16.26 -9.41 0.49
N ILE A 96 16.18 -8.51 -0.48
CA ILE A 96 16.92 -8.59 -1.75
C ILE A 96 18.19 -7.73 -1.66
N LEU A 97 18.07 -6.52 -1.14
CA LEU A 97 19.17 -5.57 -1.02
C LEU A 97 19.03 -4.73 0.24
N GLN A 98 20.16 -4.49 0.91
CA GLN A 98 20.24 -3.54 2.03
C GLN A 98 21.49 -2.68 1.84
N THR A 99 21.33 -1.37 1.99
CA THR A 99 22.41 -0.41 1.79
C THR A 99 22.21 0.86 2.62
N PHE A 100 23.26 1.67 2.71
CA PHE A 100 23.18 2.99 3.33
C PHE A 100 22.73 4.05 2.32
N LEU A 101 21.87 4.95 2.78
CA LEU A 101 21.51 6.15 2.05
C LEU A 101 22.51 7.28 2.40
N PRO A 102 22.92 8.11 1.42
CA PRO A 102 23.67 9.32 1.74
C PRO A 102 22.85 10.21 2.70
N PRO A 103 23.50 10.82 3.71
CA PRO A 103 22.78 11.57 4.74
C PRO A 103 22.12 12.84 4.21
N GLU A 104 22.51 13.32 3.03
CA GLU A 104 21.93 14.50 2.39
C GLU A 104 20.64 14.20 1.60
N VAL A 105 20.23 12.93 1.50
CA VAL A 105 19.00 12.57 0.78
C VAL A 105 17.79 12.89 1.65
N ASP A 106 16.95 13.82 1.20
CA ASP A 106 15.61 14.02 1.74
C ASP A 106 14.73 12.82 1.37
N LEU A 107 14.30 12.06 2.39
CA LEU A 107 13.50 10.85 2.19
C LEU A 107 12.09 11.15 1.67
N GLN A 108 11.51 12.29 2.06
CA GLN A 108 10.16 12.68 1.63
C GLN A 108 10.16 13.14 0.18
N GLU A 109 11.18 13.91 -0.21
CA GLU A 109 11.35 14.30 -1.61
C GLU A 109 11.65 13.08 -2.49
N LEU A 110 12.48 12.15 -2.01
CA LEU A 110 12.74 10.88 -2.69
C LEU A 110 11.45 10.06 -2.85
N ALA A 111 10.67 9.90 -1.78
CA ALA A 111 9.40 9.17 -1.82
C ALA A 111 8.42 9.82 -2.79
N THR A 112 8.29 11.14 -2.76
CA THR A 112 7.47 11.93 -3.69
C THR A 112 7.91 11.75 -5.13
N TYR A 113 9.23 11.73 -5.38
CA TYR A 113 9.79 11.50 -6.72
C TYR A 113 9.49 10.10 -7.24
N LEU A 114 9.54 9.07 -6.38
CA LEU A 114 9.33 7.67 -6.75
C LEU A 114 7.84 7.31 -6.87
N ARG A 115 6.99 8.04 -6.17
CA ARG A 115 5.54 7.84 -6.17
C ARG A 115 4.96 7.85 -7.59
N GLY A 116 4.10 6.86 -7.86
CA GLY A 116 3.41 6.73 -9.14
C GLY A 116 4.27 6.21 -10.28
N LYS A 117 5.58 6.02 -10.09
CA LYS A 117 6.48 5.53 -11.14
C LYS A 117 6.41 4.04 -11.32
N TRP A 118 6.66 3.63 -12.56
CA TRP A 118 6.78 2.24 -12.97
C TRP A 118 8.24 1.97 -13.34
N PHE A 119 8.71 0.75 -13.05
CA PHE A 119 10.09 0.32 -13.28
C PHE A 119 10.05 -1.09 -13.84
N GLY A 120 10.46 -1.27 -15.10
CA GLY A 120 10.34 -2.56 -15.78
C GLY A 120 8.91 -3.11 -15.69
N ALA A 121 8.75 -4.30 -15.11
CA ALA A 121 7.45 -4.93 -14.88
C ALA A 121 6.72 -4.45 -13.61
N LEU A 122 7.39 -3.66 -12.75
CA LEU A 122 6.84 -3.19 -11.49
C LEU A 122 5.94 -1.96 -11.69
N ARG A 123 4.71 -2.06 -11.18
CA ARG A 123 3.72 -0.98 -11.18
C ARG A 123 3.51 -0.44 -9.77
N TRP A 124 3.46 0.88 -9.67
CA TRP A 124 3.17 1.59 -8.42
C TRP A 124 1.94 1.01 -7.73
N TYR A 125 2.08 0.70 -6.44
CA TYR A 125 1.00 0.17 -5.63
C TYR A 125 0.57 1.15 -4.54
N GLY A 126 1.50 1.54 -3.67
CA GLY A 126 1.17 2.34 -2.51
C GLY A 126 2.39 2.83 -1.75
N LEU A 127 2.10 3.62 -0.72
CA LEU A 127 3.08 4.17 0.22
C LEU A 127 2.51 4.03 1.63
N MET A 128 3.33 3.50 2.54
CA MET A 128 3.09 3.53 3.97
C MET A 128 4.08 4.48 4.63
N GLU A 129 3.60 5.31 5.54
CA GLU A 129 4.44 6.23 6.30
C GLU A 129 4.22 6.01 7.79
N THR A 130 5.32 5.86 8.50
CA THR A 130 5.39 5.82 9.96
C THR A 130 6.35 6.90 10.44
N SER A 131 6.45 7.12 11.75
CA SER A 131 7.41 8.07 12.30
C SER A 131 8.88 7.73 12.03
N GLU A 132 9.19 6.48 11.66
CA GLU A 132 10.57 5.98 11.51
C GLU A 132 10.91 5.52 10.09
N GLU A 133 9.90 5.26 9.26
CA GLU A 133 10.06 4.57 7.98
C GLU A 133 9.02 5.03 6.96
N LEU A 134 9.47 5.23 5.73
CA LEU A 134 8.64 5.28 4.53
C LEU A 134 8.79 3.98 3.75
N THR A 135 7.70 3.26 3.52
CA THR A 135 7.67 2.05 2.71
C THR A 135 6.92 2.31 1.42
N LEU A 136 7.63 2.24 0.29
CA LEU A 136 7.08 2.35 -1.06
C LEU A 136 6.91 0.96 -1.64
N SER A 137 5.74 0.68 -2.22
CA SER A 137 5.42 -0.65 -2.74
C SER A 137 5.10 -0.61 -4.22
N TRP A 138 5.60 -1.63 -4.92
CA TRP A 138 5.26 -1.95 -6.30
C TRP A 138 4.85 -3.41 -6.43
N LEU A 139 4.00 -3.72 -7.41
CA LEU A 139 3.67 -5.10 -7.78
C LEU A 139 3.97 -5.37 -9.24
N SER A 140 4.38 -6.59 -9.57
CA SER A 140 4.46 -7.10 -10.94
C SER A 140 3.10 -7.02 -11.65
N GLU A 141 3.08 -7.10 -12.99
CA GLU A 141 1.83 -6.91 -13.76
C GLU A 141 0.73 -7.93 -13.42
N ASP A 142 1.15 -9.14 -13.06
CA ASP A 142 0.32 -10.27 -12.65
C ASP A 142 0.07 -10.30 -11.13
N ASP A 143 0.52 -9.29 -10.40
CA ASP A 143 0.45 -9.15 -8.94
C ASP A 143 1.12 -10.30 -8.15
N ALA A 144 1.92 -11.13 -8.83
CA ALA A 144 2.53 -12.32 -8.24
C ALA A 144 3.78 -12.01 -7.39
N ILE A 145 4.42 -10.85 -7.63
CA ILE A 145 5.59 -10.35 -6.90
C ILE A 145 5.28 -8.94 -6.40
N GLN A 146 5.48 -8.70 -5.11
CA GLN A 146 5.57 -7.37 -4.52
C GLN A 146 7.02 -7.03 -4.20
N ILE A 147 7.43 -5.80 -4.50
CA ILE A 147 8.72 -5.24 -4.09
C ILE A 147 8.46 -4.00 -3.25
N ASP A 148 9.02 -4.00 -2.05
CA ASP A 148 8.92 -2.89 -1.09
C ASP A 148 10.30 -2.25 -0.94
N ALA A 149 10.39 -0.92 -1.12
CA ALA A 149 11.54 -0.14 -0.71
C ALA A 149 11.23 0.55 0.63
N ARG A 150 11.97 0.18 1.67
CA ARG A 150 11.86 0.78 3.00
C ARG A 150 12.98 1.78 3.22
N LEU A 151 12.60 3.04 3.37
CA LEU A 151 13.49 4.17 3.59
C LEU A 151 13.45 4.54 5.06
N ARG A 152 14.63 4.55 5.68
CA ARG A 152 14.87 5.12 7.02
C ARG A 152 16.01 6.12 6.93
N THR A 153 16.18 6.94 7.95
CA THR A 153 17.33 7.84 8.04
C THR A 153 18.63 7.05 7.89
N GLY A 154 19.37 7.32 6.81
CA GLY A 154 20.64 6.69 6.49
C GLY A 154 20.56 5.26 5.95
N ALA A 155 19.39 4.67 5.72
CA ALA A 155 19.28 3.28 5.28
C ALA A 155 18.16 3.05 4.26
N LEU A 156 18.42 2.13 3.33
CA LEU A 156 17.47 1.60 2.36
C LEU A 156 17.48 0.07 2.45
N SER A 157 16.32 -0.55 2.62
CA SER A 157 16.12 -1.96 2.32
C SER A 157 15.15 -2.13 1.16
N ILE A 158 15.41 -3.13 0.32
CA ILE A 158 14.49 -3.59 -0.71
C ILE A 158 14.15 -5.04 -0.39
N ASP A 159 12.87 -5.26 -0.15
CA ASP A 159 12.30 -6.53 0.25
C ASP A 159 11.34 -7.03 -0.84
N ALA A 160 11.29 -8.35 -1.04
CA ALA A 160 10.36 -8.98 -1.96
C ALA A 160 9.36 -9.87 -1.22
N HIS A 161 8.12 -9.89 -1.71
CA HIS A 161 7.07 -10.80 -1.26
C HIS A 161 6.55 -11.58 -2.46
N PHE A 162 6.57 -12.90 -2.36
CA PHE A 162 6.09 -13.82 -3.38
C PHE A 162 5.78 -15.18 -2.73
N SER A 163 4.99 -16.01 -3.40
CA SER A 163 4.47 -17.27 -2.81
C SER A 163 5.18 -18.52 -3.32
N GLU A 164 5.81 -18.46 -4.49
CA GLU A 164 6.48 -19.59 -5.12
C GLU A 164 8.00 -19.36 -5.21
N ALA A 165 8.79 -20.34 -4.78
CA ALA A 165 10.26 -20.23 -4.82
C ALA A 165 10.81 -19.98 -6.24
N ALA A 166 10.10 -20.41 -7.28
CA ALA A 166 10.45 -20.17 -8.68
C ALA A 166 10.45 -18.67 -9.05
N GLN A 167 9.76 -17.82 -8.29
CA GLN A 167 9.68 -16.38 -8.50
C GLN A 167 10.91 -15.62 -7.98
N PHE A 168 11.77 -16.26 -7.18
CA PHE A 168 12.91 -15.61 -6.54
C PHE A 168 13.87 -14.93 -7.55
N PRO A 169 14.31 -15.56 -8.65
CA PRO A 169 15.20 -14.90 -9.62
C PRO A 169 14.59 -13.63 -10.23
N ALA A 170 13.30 -13.66 -10.57
CA ALA A 170 12.59 -12.52 -11.11
C ALA A 170 12.44 -11.40 -10.07
N ALA A 171 12.13 -11.76 -8.82
CA ALA A 171 12.05 -10.82 -7.70
C ALA A 171 13.40 -10.15 -7.41
N THR A 172 14.50 -10.90 -7.47
CA THR A 172 15.86 -10.37 -7.33
C THR A 172 16.16 -9.34 -8.41
N MET A 173 15.91 -9.66 -9.69
CA MET A 173 16.12 -8.72 -10.79
C MET A 173 15.29 -7.45 -10.62
N ALA A 174 14.01 -7.58 -10.25
CA ALA A 174 13.12 -6.47 -10.02
C ALA A 174 13.59 -5.56 -8.87
N GLY A 175 14.09 -6.15 -7.77
CA GLY A 175 14.66 -5.40 -6.66
C GLY A 175 15.92 -4.62 -7.05
N HIS A 176 16.81 -5.20 -7.87
CA HIS A 176 17.98 -4.49 -8.38
C HIS A 176 17.63 -3.38 -9.38
N GLU A 177 16.62 -3.58 -10.22
CA GLU A 177 16.12 -2.55 -11.13
C GLU A 177 15.54 -1.36 -10.36
N LEU A 178 14.77 -1.64 -9.30
CA LEU A 178 14.27 -0.60 -8.40
C LEU A 178 15.43 0.16 -7.75
N PHE A 179 16.43 -0.55 -7.22
CA PHE A 179 17.62 0.09 -6.65
C PHE A 179 18.32 1.03 -7.64
N GLN A 180 18.49 0.60 -8.90
CA GLN A 180 19.11 1.44 -9.93
C GLN A 180 18.35 2.77 -10.09
N HIS A 181 17.01 2.72 -10.13
CA HIS A 181 16.19 3.92 -10.26
C HIS A 181 16.27 4.83 -9.03
N ILE A 182 16.28 4.24 -7.83
CA ILE A 182 16.46 4.97 -6.58
C ILE A 182 17.84 5.64 -6.54
N ALA A 183 18.90 4.91 -6.90
CA ALA A 183 20.26 5.43 -6.92
C ALA A 183 20.44 6.61 -7.91
N GLN A 184 19.79 6.54 -9.06
CA GLN A 184 19.74 7.64 -10.02
C GLN A 184 18.96 8.86 -9.50
N ALA A 185 17.97 8.65 -8.62
CA ALA A 185 17.19 9.72 -8.02
C ALA A 185 17.99 10.55 -7.01
N TYR A 186 18.96 9.95 -6.30
CA TYR A 186 19.78 10.65 -5.30
C TYR A 186 20.44 11.92 -5.84
N GLY A 187 20.96 11.88 -7.07
CA GLY A 187 21.61 13.03 -7.70
C GLY A 187 20.65 14.17 -8.07
N ARG A 188 19.34 13.88 -8.15
CA ARG A 188 18.30 14.88 -8.49
C ARG A 188 17.67 15.52 -7.26
N VAL A 189 17.46 14.73 -6.21
CA VAL A 189 16.96 15.19 -4.90
C VAL A 189 18.03 16.02 -4.15
N ARG A 190 19.31 15.90 -4.54
CA ARG A 190 20.42 16.71 -4.01
C ARG A 190 20.42 18.21 -4.36
N MET A 191 19.54 18.70 -5.24
CA MET A 191 19.68 20.04 -5.87
C MET A 191 18.63 21.08 -5.45
N ASN A 192 17.78 20.83 -4.45
CA ASN A 192 16.79 21.80 -3.96
C ASN A 192 17.15 22.46 -2.62
N GLY A 193 18.44 22.42 -2.24
CA GLY A 193 19.01 23.23 -1.14
C GLY A 193 19.65 24.52 -1.64
#